data_AF-A0A0F9VPB4-F1
#
_entry.id   AF-A0A0F9VPB4-F1
#
_cell.length_a   1.000
_cell.length_b   1.000
_cell.length_c   1.000
_cell.angle_alpha   90.00
_cell.angle_beta   90.00
_cell.angle_gamma   90.00
#
_symmetry.space_group_name_H-M   'P 1'
#
loop_
_entity.id
_entity.type
_entity.pdbx_description
1 polymer ?
#
loop_
_entity_poly.entity_id
_entity_poly.type
_entity_poly.pdbx_seq_one_letter_code
_entity_poly.pdbx_strand_id
1 'polypeptide(L)' 'MEIYDRFEDPLYINWARKVKERDRFTCQICGENNTYLNSHHRDSWDIFVNQRFNIDNGTTLCAECHMHFHAVYG' A
#
# COMPACT_ATOMS: atom_id res chain seq x y z
N MET A 1 14.97 -11.32 -19.47
CA MET A 1 14.69 -10.33 -18.42
C MET A 1 13.39 -10.76 -17.81
N GLU A 2 13.45 -11.46 -16.68
CA GLU A 2 12.24 -11.95 -16.02
C GLU A 2 11.39 -10.73 -15.63
N ILE A 3 10.11 -10.79 -15.95
CA ILE A 3 9.14 -9.77 -15.58
C ILE A 3 8.99 -9.91 -14.07
N TYR A 4 9.70 -9.09 -13.29
CA TYR A 4 9.55 -9.05 -11.84
C TYR A 4 8.17 -8.46 -11.52
N ASP A 5 7.21 -9.33 -11.27
CA ASP A 5 5.94 -8.93 -10.70
C ASP A 5 6.10 -8.84 -9.18
N ARG A 6 6.24 -7.59 -8.70
CA ARG A 6 6.33 -7.32 -7.26
C ARG A 6 5.10 -7.80 -6.48
N PHE A 7 3.95 -7.98 -7.12
CA PHE A 7 2.73 -8.43 -6.44
C PHE A 7 2.79 -9.93 -6.10
N GLU A 8 3.68 -10.69 -6.73
CA GLU A 8 3.97 -12.10 -6.40
C GLU A 8 5.13 -12.25 -5.41
N ASP A 9 5.87 -11.17 -5.12
CA ASP A 9 7.00 -11.20 -4.18
C ASP A 9 6.51 -11.47 -2.74
N PRO A 10 6.98 -12.55 -2.07
CA PRO A 10 6.61 -12.84 -0.69
C PRO A 10 6.89 -11.70 0.29
N LEU A 11 7.91 -10.87 0.05
CA LEU A 11 8.20 -9.69 0.87
C LEU A 11 7.12 -8.63 0.71
N TYR A 12 6.65 -8.40 -0.51
CA TYR A 12 5.57 -7.46 -0.80
C TYR A 12 4.26 -7.94 -0.19
N ILE A 13 3.92 -9.21 -0.38
CA ILE A 13 2.70 -9.83 0.19
C ILE A 13 2.71 -9.69 1.72
N ASN A 14 3.82 -10.00 2.36
CA ASN A 14 3.96 -9.87 3.81
C ASN A 14 3.90 -8.41 4.28
N TRP A 15 4.54 -7.49 3.57
CA TRP A 15 4.47 -6.06 3.87
C TRP A 15 3.03 -5.54 3.76
N ALA A 16 2.33 -5.83 2.66
CA ALA A 16 0.96 -5.40 2.44
C ALA A 16 0.02 -5.93 3.54
N ARG A 17 0.20 -7.20 3.95
CA ARG A 17 -0.54 -7.78 5.09
C ARG A 17 -0.25 -7.01 6.38
N LYS A 18 1.01 -6.76 6.73
CA LYS A 18 1.39 -6.06 7.97
C LYS A 18 0.87 -4.61 8.02
N VAL A 19 0.87 -3.91 6.89
CA VAL A 19 0.29 -2.55 6.79
C VAL A 19 -1.21 -2.60 7.11
N LYS A 20 -1.95 -3.54 6.48
CA LYS A 20 -3.39 -3.71 6.75
C LYS A 20 -3.68 -4.13 8.19
N GLU A 21 -2.87 -5.01 8.77
CA GLU A 21 -3.00 -5.43 10.18
C GLU A 21 -2.78 -4.26 11.14
N ARG A 22 -1.72 -3.45 10.95
CA ARG A 22 -1.46 -2.24 11.74
C ARG A 22 -2.65 -1.29 11.70
N ASP A 23 -3.21 -1.10 10.52
CA ASP A 23 -4.33 -0.19 10.24
C ASP A 23 -5.69 -0.80 10.57
N ARG A 24 -5.73 -1.99 11.19
CA ARG A 24 -6.94 -2.74 11.54
C ARG A 24 -7.90 -2.92 10.37
N PHE A 25 -7.35 -3.20 9.18
CA PHE A 25 -8.11 -3.38 7.94
C PHE A 25 -9.12 -2.24 7.72
N THR A 26 -8.68 -1.01 7.94
CA THR A 26 -9.52 0.19 7.83
C THR A 26 -8.82 1.22 6.97
N CYS A 27 -9.56 1.87 6.06
CA CYS A 27 -9.02 2.97 5.28
C CYS A 27 -8.60 4.12 6.21
N GLN A 28 -7.35 4.55 6.10
CA GLN A 28 -6.77 5.59 6.96
C GLN A 28 -7.16 7.02 6.56
N ILE A 29 -8.00 7.19 5.53
CA ILE A 29 -8.52 8.49 5.11
C ILE A 29 -9.99 8.63 5.49
N CYS A 30 -10.86 7.70 5.04
CA CYS A 30 -12.30 7.81 5.26
C CYS A 30 -12.86 6.90 6.36
N GLY A 31 -12.07 5.97 6.90
CA GLY A 31 -12.51 5.04 7.94
C GLY A 31 -13.33 3.84 7.48
N GLU A 32 -13.57 3.67 6.16
CA GLU A 32 -14.28 2.50 5.63
C GLU A 32 -13.45 1.21 5.80
N ASN A 33 -14.12 0.12 6.19
CA ASN A 33 -13.49 -1.18 6.46
C ASN A 33 -14.24 -2.37 5.85
N ASN A 34 -15.41 -2.16 5.25
CA ASN A 34 -16.19 -3.17 4.56
C ASN A 34 -16.09 -3.01 3.03
N THR A 35 -14.86 -2.87 2.54
CA THR A 35 -14.58 -2.66 1.11
C THR A 35 -13.25 -3.31 0.70
N TYR A 36 -12.93 -3.25 -0.59
CA TYR A 36 -11.61 -3.63 -1.06
C TYR A 36 -10.55 -2.61 -0.62
N LEU A 37 -9.55 -3.11 0.13
CA LEU A 37 -8.49 -2.30 0.72
C LEU A 37 -7.13 -2.59 0.06
N ASN A 38 -6.44 -1.52 -0.29
CA ASN A 38 -5.11 -1.51 -0.87
C ASN A 38 -4.08 -1.13 0.20
N SER A 39 -2.88 -1.70 0.09
CA SER A 39 -1.71 -1.23 0.81
C SER A 39 -0.94 -0.30 -0.11
N HIS A 40 -0.98 1.00 0.20
CA HIS A 40 -0.38 2.04 -0.60
C HIS A 40 0.95 2.48 0.01
N HIS A 41 1.98 2.67 -0.82
CA HIS A 41 3.25 3.27 -0.42
C HIS A 41 3.13 4.79 -0.36
N ARG A 42 3.53 5.41 0.76
CA ARG A 42 3.51 6.88 0.92
C ARG A 42 4.61 7.53 0.07
N ASP A 43 5.80 6.94 0.11
CA ASP A 43 6.95 7.32 -0.70
C ASP A 43 7.07 6.44 -1.94
N SER A 44 7.50 7.02 -3.07
CA SER A 44 7.59 6.32 -4.35
C SER A 44 8.41 5.03 -4.29
N TRP A 45 7.83 3.93 -4.79
CA TRP A 45 8.44 2.61 -4.89
C TRP A 45 9.77 2.63 -5.65
N ASP A 46 9.89 3.44 -6.70
CA ASP A 46 11.06 3.47 -7.57
C ASP A 46 12.19 4.33 -7.02
N ILE A 47 11.86 5.38 -6.27
CA ILE A 47 12.83 6.33 -5.70
C ILE A 47 13.38 5.82 -4.36
N PHE A 48 12.50 5.30 -3.49
CA PHE A 48 12.84 4.95 -2.11
C PHE A 48 12.98 3.43 -1.92
N VAL A 49 13.93 2.83 -2.64
CA VAL A 49 14.14 1.37 -2.68
C VAL A 49 14.35 0.75 -1.28
N ASN A 50 15.06 1.45 -0.40
CA ASN A 50 15.31 1.02 0.98
C ASN A 50 14.07 1.10 1.89
N GLN A 51 13.00 1.78 1.47
CA GLN A 51 11.76 1.95 2.24
C GLN A 51 10.60 1.10 1.73
N ARG A 52 10.79 0.29 0.68
CA ARG A 52 9.73 -0.53 0.05
C ARG A 52 9.00 -1.44 1.03
N PHE A 53 9.72 -1.96 2.02
CA PHE A 53 9.18 -2.88 3.01
C PHE A 53 9.12 -2.28 4.42
N ASN A 54 9.37 -0.97 4.56
CA ASN A 54 9.09 -0.27 5.80
C ASN A 54 7.56 -0.17 5.97
N ILE A 55 7.04 -0.68 7.09
CA ILE A 55 5.61 -0.68 7.38
C ILE A 55 5.09 0.75 7.52
N ASP A 56 5.91 1.68 8.04
CA ASP A 56 5.54 3.08 8.24
C ASP A 56 5.44 3.85 6.93
N ASN A 57 6.14 3.39 5.90
CA ASN A 57 5.96 3.86 4.52
C ASN A 57 4.70 3.28 3.85
N GLY A 58 3.91 2.48 4.57
CA GLY A 58 2.64 1.96 4.10
C GLY A 58 1.43 2.66 4.72
N THR A 59 0.31 2.67 4.00
CA THR A 59 -1.00 3.04 4.51
C THR A 59 -2.10 2.22 3.84
N THR A 60 -3.14 1.89 4.59
CA THR A 60 -4.31 1.17 4.07
C THR A 60 -5.32 2.15 3.51
N LEU A 61 -5.70 2.01 2.24
CA LEU A 61 -6.66 2.88 1.55
C LEU A 61 -7.75 2.06 0.85
N CYS A 62 -9.00 2.53 0.89
CA CYS A 62 -10.02 2.02 -0.02
C CYS A 62 -9.71 2.42 -1.46
N ALA A 63 -10.36 1.77 -2.44
CA ALA A 63 -10.10 2.03 -3.86
C ALA A 63 -10.31 3.52 -4.25
N GLU A 64 -11.36 4.17 -3.72
CA GLU A 64 -11.67 5.58 -4.00
C GLU A 64 -10.58 6.52 -3.46
N CYS A 65 -10.23 6.39 -2.17
CA CYS A 65 -9.17 7.18 -1.55
C CYS A 65 -7.81 6.92 -2.20
N HIS A 66 -7.52 5.68 -2.60
CA HIS A 66 -6.28 5.31 -3.28
C HIS A 66 -6.17 5.98 -4.65
N MET A 67 -7.23 5.91 -5.45
CA MET A 67 -7.28 6.57 -6.76
C MET A 67 -7.20 8.10 -6.61
N HIS A 68 -7.91 8.68 -5.64
CA HIS A 68 -7.84 10.11 -5.37
C HIS A 68 -6.43 10.54 -4.97
N PHE A 69 -5.74 9.77 -4.13
CA PHE A 69 -4.35 10.06 -3.77
C PHE A 69 -3.46 10.14 -5.01
N HIS A 70 -3.53 9.14 -5.90
CA HIS A 70 -2.76 9.15 -7.15
C HIS A 70 -3.17 10.29 -8.09
N ALA A 71 -4.44 10.70 -8.10
CA ALA A 71 -4.86 11.84 -8.92
C ALA A 71 -4.29 13.18 -8.42
N VAL A 72 -4.01 13.31 -7.12
CA VAL A 72 -3.52 14.56 -6.50
C VAL A 72 -1.99 14.59 -6.38
N TYR A 73 -1.36 13.45 -6.09
CA TYR A 73 0.07 13.35 -5.74
C TYR A 73 0.87 12.35 -6.58
N GLY A 74 0.21 11.58 -7.46
CA GLY A 74 0.80 10.48 -8.23
C GLY A 74 1.49 10.89 -9.52
#